data_AF-A0A9P0E4C1-F1
#
_entry.id   AF-A0A9P0E4C1-F1
#
_cell.length_a   1.000
_cell.length_b   1.000
_cell.length_c   1.000
_cell.angle_alpha   90.00
_cell.angle_beta   90.00
_cell.angle_gamma   90.00
#
_symmetry.space_group_name_H-M   'P 1'
#
loop_
_entity.id
_entity.type
_entity.pdbx_description
1 polymer ?
#
loop_
_entity_poly.entity_id
_entity_poly.type
_entity_poly.pdbx_seq_one_letter_code
_entity_poly.pdbx_strand_id
1 'polypeptide(L)'
;MFKFNFNSDDNDDNRDDLKIKDDSACFVECQEIQSSTNRHYDLKNVRTKLLNINNTNIKYICNESLLDILKTNQHLSEDSILKAEEKHSDLLPAVYEGGLKIWECTYDLLDYISENQVDFKDKLVLDLGCGAGILGIHSLLHQAQCCWFQDYNKDVLENITIPNIELNCKESLDRCRFFSGDWHSFVEYSEKNYPEAKFDYILTSETIYNTGYYMKLHLVFEKLLAKNGVILLAAKSFYFGVGGGVHLFQDFVDSKKVFKHTNCWQSTEGVKREILKLEFM
;
A
#
# COMPACT_ATOMS: atom_id res chain seq x y z
N MET A 1 -10.22 -13.87 -32.10
CA MET A 1 -11.52 -14.49 -31.80
C MET A 1 -11.28 -15.48 -30.68
N PHE A 2 -11.52 -15.08 -29.44
CA PHE A 2 -11.28 -15.92 -28.26
C PHE A 2 -12.48 -16.84 -28.05
N LYS A 3 -12.23 -18.15 -27.88
CA LYS A 3 -13.24 -19.17 -27.58
C LYS A 3 -13.16 -19.50 -26.10
N PHE A 4 -14.30 -19.39 -25.40
CA PHE A 4 -14.50 -19.93 -24.07
C PHE A 4 -15.10 -21.33 -24.18
N ASN A 5 -14.60 -22.26 -23.37
CA ASN A 5 -15.17 -23.59 -23.23
C ASN A 5 -15.78 -23.66 -21.82
N PHE A 6 -17.12 -23.72 -21.74
CA PHE A 6 -17.86 -24.00 -20.52
C PHE A 6 -18.25 -25.46 -20.54
N ASN A 7 -17.89 -26.21 -19.49
CA ASN A 7 -18.58 -27.44 -19.14
C ASN A 7 -19.25 -27.22 -17.78
N SER A 8 -20.55 -27.49 -17.77
CA SER A 8 -21.44 -27.45 -16.61
C SER A 8 -21.47 -28.80 -15.88
N ASP A 9 -22.03 -28.73 -14.67
CA ASP A 9 -22.56 -29.80 -13.82
C ASP A 9 -21.47 -30.52 -12.98
N ASP A 10 -21.57 -30.64 -11.64
CA ASP A 10 -22.73 -30.98 -10.81
C ASP A 10 -22.63 -30.50 -9.35
N ASN A 11 -23.79 -30.48 -8.67
CA ASN A 11 -24.00 -30.18 -7.24
C ASN A 11 -23.35 -31.24 -6.31
N ASP A 12 -22.83 -30.81 -5.16
CA ASP A 12 -23.01 -31.58 -3.92
C ASP A 12 -22.88 -30.72 -2.66
N ASP A 13 -23.89 -30.82 -1.80
CA ASP A 13 -23.94 -30.29 -0.44
C ASP A 13 -22.86 -30.96 0.43
N ASN A 14 -21.90 -30.20 0.95
CA ASN A 14 -21.19 -30.58 2.18
C ASN A 14 -20.74 -29.33 2.95
N ARG A 15 -21.35 -29.16 4.14
CA ARG A 15 -20.80 -28.35 5.21
C ARG A 15 -19.63 -29.12 5.80
N ASP A 16 -18.42 -28.77 5.40
CA ASP A 16 -17.20 -29.19 6.08
C ASP A 16 -16.22 -28.03 6.12
N ASP A 17 -15.77 -27.75 7.34
CA ASP A 17 -14.59 -27.02 7.77
C ASP A 17 -13.82 -26.24 6.69
N LEU A 18 -13.77 -24.92 6.87
CA LEU A 18 -12.79 -24.03 6.27
C LEU A 18 -11.37 -24.46 6.68
N LYS A 19 -10.87 -25.53 6.05
CA LYS A 19 -9.45 -25.81 5.95
C LYS A 19 -8.86 -24.66 5.16
N ILE A 20 -8.20 -23.77 5.89
CA ILE A 20 -7.24 -22.82 5.36
C ILE A 20 -6.37 -23.62 4.40
N LYS A 21 -6.51 -23.36 3.09
CA LYS A 21 -5.50 -23.79 2.14
C LYS A 21 -4.24 -23.07 2.55
N ASP A 22 -3.26 -23.87 2.95
CA ASP A 22 -1.92 -23.44 3.29
C ASP A 22 -1.29 -22.78 2.05
N ASP A 23 -1.49 -21.47 1.92
CA ASP A 23 -0.75 -20.61 0.99
C ASP A 23 0.66 -20.40 1.54
N SER A 24 1.43 -21.50 1.57
CA SER A 24 2.86 -21.53 1.86
C SER A 24 3.72 -20.86 0.76
N ALA A 25 3.09 -20.25 -0.24
CA ALA A 25 3.77 -19.45 -1.24
C ALA A 25 3.97 -18.01 -0.72
N CYS A 26 5.17 -17.75 -0.16
CA CYS A 26 5.78 -16.42 0.05
C CYS A 26 5.27 -15.57 1.24
N PHE A 27 5.46 -16.11 2.44
CA PHE A 27 5.62 -15.29 3.65
C PHE A 27 7.00 -14.61 3.65
N VAL A 28 7.03 -13.29 3.85
CA VAL A 28 8.27 -12.51 4.05
C VAL A 28 8.22 -11.89 5.44
N GLU A 29 9.22 -12.17 6.26
CA GLU A 29 9.31 -11.65 7.63
C GLU A 29 9.45 -10.13 7.63
N CYS A 30 8.76 -9.46 8.57
CA CYS A 30 8.83 -8.03 8.71
C CYS A 30 10.23 -7.57 9.12
N GLN A 31 10.75 -6.56 8.42
CA GLN A 31 12.01 -5.90 8.76
C GLN A 31 11.80 -4.40 8.84
N GLU A 32 12.28 -3.78 9.91
CA GLU A 32 12.37 -2.33 10.01
C GLU A 32 13.62 -1.84 9.28
N ILE A 33 13.42 -0.99 8.28
CA ILE A 33 14.47 -0.47 7.41
C ILE A 33 14.96 0.85 7.97
N GLN A 34 16.28 0.96 8.12
CA GLN A 34 16.91 2.21 8.55
C GLN A 34 16.94 3.21 7.39
N SER A 35 16.62 4.46 7.65
CA SER A 35 16.68 5.55 6.65
C SER A 35 18.11 5.93 6.22
N SER A 36 19.13 5.16 6.62
CA SER A 36 20.53 5.43 6.32
C SER A 36 20.80 5.39 4.82
N THR A 37 21.47 6.42 4.33
CA THR A 37 21.64 6.79 2.91
C THR A 37 22.67 5.96 2.15
N ASN A 38 22.85 4.67 2.44
CA ASN A 38 23.79 3.81 1.70
C ASN A 38 23.23 3.38 0.34
N ARG A 39 22.66 4.33 -0.41
CA ARG A 39 22.24 4.10 -1.78
C ARG A 39 23.47 4.08 -2.68
N HIS A 40 23.45 3.15 -3.63
CA HIS A 40 24.48 3.03 -4.66
C HIS A 40 24.36 4.11 -5.77
N TYR A 41 23.50 5.12 -5.59
CA TYR A 41 23.27 6.18 -6.55
C TYR A 41 22.96 7.54 -5.89
N ASP A 42 23.33 8.62 -6.58
CA ASP A 42 23.02 10.00 -6.19
C ASP A 42 21.62 10.39 -6.71
N LEU A 43 20.77 10.89 -5.80
CA LEU A 43 19.43 11.39 -6.12
C LEU A 43 19.44 12.52 -7.16
N LYS A 44 20.54 13.29 -7.26
CA LYS A 44 20.69 14.34 -8.28
C LYS A 44 20.68 13.80 -9.72
N ASN A 45 21.02 12.52 -9.89
CA ASN A 45 21.09 11.88 -11.20
C ASN A 45 19.79 11.19 -11.59
N VAL A 46 18.80 11.16 -10.69
CA VAL A 46 17.51 10.52 -10.91
C VAL A 46 16.54 11.55 -11.49
N ARG A 47 15.87 11.21 -12.59
CA ARG A 47 14.78 12.04 -13.11
C ARG A 47 13.59 11.99 -12.15
N THR A 48 12.99 13.13 -11.88
CA THR A 48 11.80 13.25 -11.03
C THR A 48 10.60 13.76 -11.81
N LYS A 49 9.41 13.29 -11.44
CA LYS A 49 8.13 13.88 -11.84
C LYS A 49 7.58 14.73 -10.70
N LEU A 50 6.66 15.63 -11.03
CA LEU A 50 5.97 16.49 -10.07
C LEU A 50 4.49 16.15 -10.05
N LEU A 51 3.97 15.90 -8.86
CA LEU A 51 2.55 15.73 -8.58
C LEU A 51 2.05 17.00 -7.90
N ASN A 52 1.00 17.62 -8.43
CA ASN A 52 0.38 18.79 -7.85
C ASN A 52 -1.02 18.41 -7.36
N ILE A 53 -1.26 18.49 -6.05
CA ILE A 53 -2.57 18.24 -5.43
C ILE A 53 -2.94 19.50 -4.66
N ASN A 54 -3.90 20.26 -5.20
CA ASN A 54 -4.26 21.59 -4.71
C ASN A 54 -3.02 22.48 -4.46
N ASN A 55 -2.72 22.80 -3.20
CA ASN A 55 -1.59 23.65 -2.81
C ASN A 55 -0.32 22.86 -2.45
N THR A 56 -0.32 21.53 -2.63
CA THR A 56 0.78 20.63 -2.26
C THR A 56 1.48 20.13 -3.51
N ASN A 57 2.80 20.26 -3.54
CA ASN A 57 3.64 19.79 -4.63
C ASN A 57 4.54 18.66 -4.13
N ILE A 58 4.42 17.47 -4.71
CA ILE A 58 5.19 16.28 -4.33
C ILE A 58 6.06 15.87 -5.51
N LYS A 59 7.38 15.91 -5.32
CA LYS A 59 8.36 15.36 -6.27
C LYS A 59 8.52 13.87 -6.03
N TYR A 60 8.55 13.07 -7.08
CA TYR A 60 8.80 11.64 -6.96
C TYR A 60 9.68 11.12 -8.08
N ILE A 61 10.40 10.03 -7.81
CA ILE A 61 11.31 9.38 -8.75
C ILE A 61 10.55 8.82 -9.95
N CYS A 62 11.10 9.04 -11.14
CA CYS A 62 10.65 8.43 -12.38
C CYS A 62 11.20 7.01 -12.49
N ASN A 63 10.34 6.00 -12.55
CA ASN A 63 10.72 4.58 -12.55
C ASN A 63 11.74 4.24 -13.63
N GLU A 64 11.53 4.74 -14.84
CA GLU A 64 12.40 4.50 -15.99
C GLU A 64 13.84 4.95 -15.68
N SER A 65 13.99 6.09 -15.02
CA SER A 65 15.30 6.60 -14.61
C SER A 65 15.94 5.78 -13.50
N LEU A 66 15.14 5.27 -12.56
CA LEU A 66 15.68 4.40 -11.52
C LEU A 66 16.13 3.06 -12.11
N LEU A 67 15.32 2.46 -12.98
CA LEU A 67 15.64 1.21 -13.65
C LEU A 67 16.93 1.33 -14.47
N ASP A 68 17.13 2.44 -15.17
CA ASP A 68 18.38 2.70 -15.90
C ASP A 68 19.61 2.74 -14.96
N ILE A 69 19.47 3.38 -13.80
CA ILE A 69 20.54 3.48 -12.80
C ILE A 69 20.82 2.11 -12.17
N LEU A 70 19.78 1.37 -11.77
CA LEU A 70 19.91 0.04 -11.17
C LEU A 70 20.54 -0.96 -12.14
N LYS A 71 20.16 -0.93 -13.43
CA LYS A 71 20.77 -1.76 -14.48
C LYS A 71 22.25 -1.45 -14.70
N THR A 72 22.64 -0.19 -14.59
CA THR A 72 24.03 0.25 -14.86
C THR A 72 25.01 -0.17 -13.75
N ASN A 73 24.53 -0.34 -12.51
CA ASN A 73 25.38 -0.58 -11.34
C ASN A 73 25.82 -2.03 -11.09
N GLN A 74 25.58 -2.97 -12.03
CA GLN A 74 26.14 -4.35 -12.15
C GLN A 74 26.17 -5.28 -10.90
N HIS A 75 25.68 -4.89 -9.73
CA HIS A 75 25.71 -5.69 -8.50
C HIS A 75 24.37 -6.30 -8.08
N LEU A 76 23.33 -6.25 -8.93
CA LEU A 76 21.95 -6.41 -8.50
C LEU A 76 21.16 -7.46 -9.30
N SER A 77 21.76 -8.62 -9.63
CA SER A 77 21.03 -9.73 -10.26
C SER A 77 19.91 -10.32 -9.40
N GLU A 78 19.71 -9.83 -8.18
CA GLU A 78 18.70 -10.31 -7.24
C GLU A 78 17.55 -9.32 -6.96
N ASP A 79 17.64 -8.06 -7.38
CA ASP A 79 16.66 -7.00 -7.08
C ASP A 79 15.27 -7.36 -7.64
N SER A 80 14.27 -7.39 -6.76
CA SER A 80 12.91 -7.80 -7.11
C SER A 80 12.26 -6.84 -8.09
N ILE A 81 12.66 -5.56 -8.07
CA ILE A 81 12.17 -4.49 -8.95
C ILE A 81 12.54 -4.80 -10.41
N LEU A 82 13.80 -5.19 -10.66
CA LEU A 82 14.27 -5.50 -12.02
C LEU A 82 13.58 -6.75 -12.58
N LYS A 83 13.36 -7.77 -11.74
CA LYS A 83 12.68 -9.01 -12.12
C LYS A 83 11.20 -8.77 -12.49
N ALA A 84 10.54 -7.82 -11.84
CA ALA A 84 9.16 -7.45 -12.15
C ALA A 84 9.05 -6.72 -13.49
N GLU A 85 9.95 -5.77 -13.73
CA GLU A 85 10.02 -5.00 -14.97
C GLU A 85 10.29 -5.91 -16.19
N GLU A 86 11.22 -6.87 -16.07
CA GLU A 86 11.54 -7.84 -17.14
C GLU A 86 10.34 -8.71 -17.56
N LYS A 87 9.39 -8.95 -16.65
CA LYS A 87 8.17 -9.71 -16.93
C LYS A 87 7.01 -8.84 -17.43
N HIS A 88 7.21 -7.52 -17.61
CA HIS A 88 6.15 -6.55 -17.95
C HIS A 88 4.90 -6.69 -17.07
N SER A 89 5.10 -7.00 -15.79
CA SER A 89 4.03 -7.33 -14.87
C SER A 89 4.06 -6.36 -13.70
N ASP A 90 3.04 -5.49 -13.62
CA ASP A 90 2.84 -4.55 -12.50
C ASP A 90 2.62 -5.30 -11.17
N LEU A 91 2.26 -6.59 -11.21
CA LEU A 91 2.00 -7.46 -10.07
C LEU A 91 2.54 -8.87 -10.35
N LEU A 92 3.56 -9.27 -9.59
CA LEU A 92 3.94 -10.67 -9.44
C LEU A 92 3.59 -11.05 -8.00
N PRO A 93 2.42 -11.68 -7.76
CA PRO A 93 2.01 -12.05 -6.41
C PRO A 93 3.16 -12.72 -5.66
N ALA A 94 3.46 -12.16 -4.49
CA ALA A 94 4.44 -12.65 -3.55
C ALA A 94 5.94 -12.60 -4.00
N VAL A 95 6.23 -12.03 -5.17
CA VAL A 95 7.59 -11.72 -5.65
C VAL A 95 7.79 -10.20 -5.78
N TYR A 96 6.74 -9.50 -6.21
CA TYR A 96 6.69 -8.06 -6.34
C TYR A 96 5.22 -7.61 -6.40
N GLU A 97 4.70 -7.11 -5.28
CA GLU A 97 3.31 -6.67 -5.14
C GLU A 97 3.06 -5.22 -5.63
N GLY A 98 3.91 -4.71 -6.54
CA GLY A 98 3.86 -3.32 -7.01
C GLY A 98 4.80 -2.39 -6.22
N GLY A 99 4.78 -1.08 -6.53
CA GLY A 99 5.53 -0.05 -5.80
C GLY A 99 6.24 0.98 -6.67
N LEU A 100 6.63 0.60 -7.89
CA LEU A 100 7.18 1.52 -8.90
C LEU A 100 6.09 2.48 -9.40
N LYS A 101 4.93 1.96 -9.81
CA LYS A 101 3.86 2.78 -10.38
C LYS A 101 3.02 3.41 -9.27
N ILE A 102 2.74 4.70 -9.40
CA ILE A 102 1.67 5.34 -8.63
C ILE A 102 0.34 4.95 -9.28
N TRP A 103 -0.49 4.24 -8.53
CA TRP A 103 -1.78 3.75 -8.97
C TRP A 103 -2.84 4.87 -9.00
N GLU A 104 -3.84 4.75 -9.87
CA GLU A 104 -4.88 5.78 -10.09
C GLU A 104 -5.62 6.11 -8.78
N CYS A 105 -5.92 5.10 -7.95
CA CYS A 105 -6.57 5.30 -6.66
C CYS A 105 -5.74 6.11 -5.66
N THR A 106 -4.41 6.23 -5.84
CA THR A 106 -3.58 7.11 -5.00
C THR A 106 -3.91 8.57 -5.28
N TYR A 107 -4.13 8.93 -6.55
CA TYR A 107 -4.53 10.28 -6.94
C TYR A 107 -5.94 10.59 -6.42
N ASP A 108 -6.89 9.68 -6.63
CA ASP A 108 -8.27 9.86 -6.13
C ASP A 108 -8.27 10.09 -4.60
N LEU A 109 -7.44 9.35 -3.86
CA LEU A 109 -7.35 9.48 -2.41
C LEU A 109 -6.72 10.82 -1.98
N LEU A 110 -5.70 11.29 -2.69
CA LEU A 110 -5.08 12.60 -2.43
C LEU A 110 -6.05 13.74 -2.69
N ASP A 111 -6.81 13.68 -3.79
CA ASP A 111 -7.84 14.66 -4.11
C ASP A 111 -8.91 14.67 -3.02
N TYR A 112 -9.42 13.49 -2.63
CA TYR A 112 -10.39 13.37 -1.53
C TYR A 112 -9.86 13.95 -0.21
N ILE A 113 -8.63 13.57 0.18
CA ILE A 113 -7.98 14.07 1.40
C ILE A 113 -7.90 15.60 1.39
N SER A 114 -7.53 16.18 0.25
CA SER A 114 -7.33 17.61 0.11
C SER A 114 -8.65 18.38 0.04
N GLU A 115 -9.63 17.90 -0.72
CA GLU A 115 -10.97 18.49 -0.81
C GLU A 115 -11.72 18.48 0.53
N ASN A 116 -11.55 17.40 1.29
CA ASN A 116 -12.18 17.24 2.60
C ASN A 116 -11.34 17.82 3.75
N GLN A 117 -10.18 18.44 3.44
CA GLN A 117 -9.30 19.07 4.41
C GLN A 117 -8.98 18.17 5.61
N VAL A 118 -8.61 16.91 5.34
CA VAL A 118 -8.24 15.95 6.40
C VAL A 118 -7.06 16.53 7.19
N ASP A 119 -7.26 16.67 8.50
CA ASP A 119 -6.27 17.29 9.39
C ASP A 119 -5.24 16.26 9.87
N PHE A 120 -4.04 16.33 9.29
CA PHE A 120 -2.91 15.51 9.72
C PHE A 120 -2.09 16.14 10.83
N LYS A 121 -2.37 17.37 11.25
CA LYS A 121 -1.51 18.07 12.21
C LYS A 121 -1.40 17.30 13.52
N ASP A 122 -0.16 17.05 13.95
CA ASP A 122 0.17 16.34 15.18
C ASP A 122 -0.38 14.89 15.24
N LYS A 123 -0.64 14.26 14.08
CA LYS A 123 -1.20 12.90 13.97
C LYS A 123 -0.16 11.82 13.72
N LEU A 124 -0.46 10.60 14.18
CA LEU A 124 0.24 9.39 13.78
C LEU A 124 -0.44 8.79 12.55
N VAL A 125 0.31 8.66 11.45
CA VAL A 125 -0.20 8.18 10.17
C VAL A 125 0.55 6.92 9.73
N LEU A 126 -0.18 5.93 9.22
CA LEU A 126 0.39 4.75 8.56
C LEU A 126 0.01 4.79 7.07
N ASP A 127 1.01 4.84 6.19
CA ASP A 127 0.87 4.60 4.75
C ASP A 127 1.12 3.11 4.50
N LEU A 128 0.05 2.33 4.33
CA LEU A 128 0.05 0.87 4.25
C LEU A 128 -0.02 0.38 2.80
N GLY A 129 0.96 -0.43 2.38
CA GLY A 129 1.18 -0.72 0.97
C GLY A 129 1.64 0.54 0.23
N CYS A 130 2.63 1.25 0.79
CA CYS A 130 2.90 2.64 0.45
C CYS A 130 3.48 2.86 -0.94
N GLY A 131 4.16 1.85 -1.53
CA GLY A 131 4.85 2.00 -2.81
C GLY A 131 5.73 3.25 -2.84
N ALA A 132 5.38 4.22 -3.69
CA ALA A 132 6.11 5.48 -3.79
C ALA A 132 6.03 6.41 -2.55
N GLY A 133 5.21 6.09 -1.55
CA GLY A 133 5.09 6.82 -0.28
C GLY A 133 4.33 8.14 -0.38
N ILE A 134 3.55 8.34 -1.44
CA ILE A 134 2.97 9.65 -1.76
C ILE A 134 1.95 10.08 -0.71
N LEU A 135 1.14 9.16 -0.18
CA LEU A 135 0.14 9.47 0.85
C LEU A 135 0.82 9.89 2.15
N GLY A 136 1.82 9.14 2.61
CA GLY A 136 2.58 9.49 3.81
C GLY A 136 3.40 10.76 3.64
N ILE A 137 4.00 11.02 2.46
CA ILE A 137 4.68 12.30 2.16
C ILE A 137 3.69 13.46 2.22
N HIS A 138 2.49 13.31 1.65
CA HIS A 138 1.44 14.31 1.77
C HIS A 138 1.13 14.58 3.25
N SER A 139 0.92 13.54 4.06
CA SER A 139 0.68 13.72 5.50
C SER A 139 1.83 14.43 6.23
N LEU A 140 3.10 14.12 5.91
CA LEU A 140 4.27 14.81 6.49
C LEU A 140 4.31 16.30 6.14
N LEU A 141 4.05 16.65 4.87
CA LEU A 141 3.98 18.05 4.41
C LEU A 141 2.82 18.82 5.07
N HIS A 142 1.80 18.09 5.53
CA HIS A 142 0.66 18.61 6.31
C HIS A 142 0.83 18.42 7.82
N GLN A 143 2.07 18.42 8.31
CA GLN A 143 2.42 18.45 9.74
C GLN A 143 1.98 17.23 10.56
N ALA A 144 1.84 16.05 9.94
CA ALA A 144 1.79 14.79 10.68
C ALA A 144 2.93 14.73 11.70
N GLN A 145 2.67 14.23 12.91
CA GLN A 145 3.70 14.08 13.94
C GLN A 145 4.69 12.98 13.56
N CYS A 146 4.15 11.84 13.10
CA CYS A 146 4.90 10.65 12.74
C CYS A 146 4.21 9.93 11.58
N CYS A 147 4.99 9.46 10.61
CA CYS A 147 4.49 8.62 9.52
C CYS A 147 5.22 7.28 9.48
N TRP A 148 4.49 6.19 9.49
CA TRP A 148 5.03 4.87 9.19
C TRP A 148 4.71 4.52 7.75
N PHE A 149 5.68 3.95 7.06
CA PHE A 149 5.58 3.50 5.69
C PHE A 149 5.78 1.99 5.68
N GLN A 150 4.80 1.25 5.19
CA GLN A 150 4.88 -0.19 5.08
C GLN A 150 4.69 -0.60 3.63
N ASP A 151 5.60 -1.43 3.11
CA ASP A 151 5.47 -2.09 1.82
C ASP A 151 5.83 -3.58 1.95
N TYR A 152 5.40 -4.42 1.03
CA TYR A 152 5.84 -5.81 1.03
C TYR A 152 7.34 -5.90 0.69
N ASN A 153 7.81 -5.04 -0.22
CA ASN A 153 9.14 -5.12 -0.81
C ASN A 153 10.12 -4.16 -0.13
N LYS A 154 11.20 -4.70 0.43
CA LYS A 154 12.30 -3.90 0.97
C LYS A 154 12.92 -2.96 -0.06
N ASP A 155 13.16 -3.46 -1.28
CA ASP A 155 13.79 -2.70 -2.35
C ASP A 155 12.95 -1.46 -2.76
N VAL A 156 11.62 -1.55 -2.65
CA VAL A 156 10.72 -0.41 -2.90
C VAL A 156 10.94 0.68 -1.85
N LEU A 157 11.03 0.30 -0.57
CA LEU A 157 11.28 1.26 0.51
C LEU A 157 12.64 1.96 0.35
N GLU A 158 13.70 1.19 0.09
CA GLU A 158 15.07 1.71 0.00
C GLU A 158 15.30 2.56 -1.25
N ASN A 159 14.74 2.18 -2.39
CA ASN A 159 15.03 2.80 -3.68
C ASN A 159 13.94 3.78 -4.18
N ILE A 160 12.73 3.73 -3.62
CA ILE A 160 11.63 4.62 -3.99
C ILE A 160 11.14 5.45 -2.80
N THR A 161 10.61 4.81 -1.76
CA THR A 161 9.87 5.49 -0.68
C THR A 161 10.76 6.47 0.08
N ILE A 162 11.90 5.99 0.62
CA ILE A 162 12.85 6.81 1.38
C ILE A 162 13.42 7.95 0.50
N PRO A 163 13.90 7.69 -0.73
CA PRO A 163 14.28 8.74 -1.67
C PRO A 163 13.22 9.80 -1.95
N ASN A 164 11.96 9.40 -2.13
CA ASN A 164 10.87 10.35 -2.37
C ASN A 164 10.65 11.24 -1.15
N ILE A 165 10.78 10.73 0.08
CA ILE A 165 10.70 11.56 1.28
C ILE A 165 11.85 12.57 1.32
N GLU A 166 13.08 12.15 1.00
CA GLU A 166 14.24 13.05 0.94
C GLU A 166 14.09 14.16 -0.10
N LEU A 167 13.39 13.90 -1.21
CA LEU A 167 13.11 14.90 -2.25
C LEU A 167 12.12 15.99 -1.80
N ASN A 168 11.31 15.74 -0.76
CA ASN A 168 10.21 16.62 -0.35
C ASN A 168 10.36 17.19 1.05
N CYS A 169 10.78 16.39 2.03
CA CYS A 169 10.79 16.74 3.45
C CYS A 169 11.87 15.95 4.20
N LYS A 170 13.13 16.06 3.75
CA LYS A 170 14.28 15.33 4.31
C LYS A 170 14.42 15.51 5.82
N GLU A 171 14.12 16.70 6.32
CA GLU A 171 14.12 17.05 7.74
C GLU A 171 13.08 16.29 8.57
N SER A 172 12.12 15.63 7.92
CA SER A 172 11.08 14.82 8.57
C SER A 172 11.43 13.33 8.66
N LEU A 173 12.58 12.90 8.15
CA LEU A 173 13.00 11.49 8.18
C LEU A 173 13.12 10.91 9.58
N ASP A 174 13.45 11.73 10.58
CA ASP A 174 13.52 11.35 11.99
C ASP A 174 12.14 11.00 12.59
N ARG A 175 11.07 11.48 11.95
CA ARG A 175 9.66 11.19 12.27
C ARG A 175 9.10 10.03 11.44
N CYS A 176 9.92 9.41 10.60
CA CYS A 176 9.51 8.32 9.72
C CYS A 176 10.00 6.96 10.23
N ARG A 177 9.21 5.92 10.00
CA ARG A 177 9.64 4.51 10.14
C ARG A 177 9.24 3.71 8.91
N PHE A 178 10.03 2.71 8.56
CA PHE A 178 9.91 1.96 7.31
C PHE A 178 9.87 0.47 7.60
N PHE A 179 8.87 -0.24 7.09
CA PHE A 179 8.67 -1.66 7.36
C PHE A 179 8.43 -2.43 6.08
N SER A 180 9.32 -3.37 5.76
CA SER A 180 9.12 -4.30 4.64
C SER A 180 8.53 -5.61 5.14
N GLY A 181 7.72 -6.30 4.33
CA GLY A 181 7.32 -7.69 4.56
C GLY A 181 5.82 -7.91 4.64
N ASP A 182 5.42 -9.15 5.00
CA ASP A 182 4.02 -9.55 5.10
C ASP A 182 3.28 -8.80 6.21
N TRP A 183 2.02 -8.43 5.96
CA TRP A 183 1.18 -7.68 6.91
C TRP A 183 0.97 -8.38 8.25
N HIS A 184 0.86 -9.71 8.29
CA HIS A 184 0.74 -10.43 9.56
C HIS A 184 2.04 -10.31 10.37
N SER A 185 3.19 -10.54 9.73
CA SER A 185 4.50 -10.37 10.38
C SER A 185 4.74 -8.92 10.81
N PHE A 186 4.28 -7.94 10.04
CA PHE A 186 4.34 -6.52 10.40
C PHE A 186 3.55 -6.19 11.67
N VAL A 187 2.36 -6.78 11.85
CA VAL A 187 1.58 -6.66 13.08
C VAL A 187 2.34 -7.24 14.27
N GLU A 188 2.85 -8.47 14.14
CA GLU A 188 3.61 -9.13 15.22
C GLU A 188 4.85 -8.32 15.62
N TYR A 189 5.60 -7.82 14.63
CA TYR A 189 6.75 -6.96 14.87
C TYR A 189 6.35 -5.66 15.58
N SER A 190 5.26 -5.03 15.13
CA SER A 190 4.78 -3.76 15.68
C SER A 190 4.29 -3.92 17.11
N GLU A 191 3.47 -4.93 17.42
CA GLU A 191 2.99 -5.18 18.79
C GLU A 191 4.15 -5.50 19.75
N LYS A 192 5.18 -6.20 19.26
CA LYS A 192 6.36 -6.56 20.07
C LYS A 192 7.27 -5.37 20.36
N ASN A 193 7.59 -4.57 19.35
CA ASN A 193 8.62 -3.52 19.45
C ASN A 193 8.04 -2.13 19.76
N TYR A 194 6.77 -1.91 19.40
CA TYR A 194 6.06 -0.64 19.53
C TYR A 194 4.62 -0.86 20.05
N PRO A 195 4.43 -1.46 21.23
CA PRO A 195 3.11 -1.86 21.74
C PRO A 195 2.10 -0.70 21.86
N GLU A 196 2.60 0.51 22.07
CA GLU A 196 1.79 1.73 22.20
C GLU A 196 1.46 2.40 20.85
N ALA A 197 2.01 1.90 19.74
CA ALA A 197 1.74 2.48 18.43
C ALA A 197 0.29 2.23 18.02
N LYS A 198 -0.48 3.33 17.92
CA LYS A 198 -1.82 3.37 17.35
C LYS A 198 -1.94 4.59 16.43
N PHE A 199 -2.51 4.39 15.25
CA PHE A 199 -2.59 5.43 14.23
C PHE A 199 -3.92 6.15 14.25
N ASP A 200 -3.88 7.48 14.19
CA ASP A 200 -5.05 8.31 13.93
C ASP A 200 -5.57 8.08 12.51
N TYR A 201 -4.65 7.87 11.56
CA TYR A 201 -4.98 7.58 10.17
C TYR A 201 -4.20 6.38 9.65
N ILE A 202 -4.91 5.42 9.04
CA ILE A 202 -4.30 4.42 8.17
C ILE A 202 -4.75 4.74 6.74
N LEU A 203 -3.80 5.11 5.89
CA LEU A 203 -4.02 5.42 4.48
C LEU A 203 -3.57 4.23 3.66
N THR A 204 -4.38 3.80 2.70
CA THR A 204 -4.01 2.68 1.84
C THR A 204 -4.67 2.78 0.46
N SER A 205 -3.95 2.39 -0.57
CA SER A 205 -4.39 2.51 -1.96
C SER A 205 -4.13 1.20 -2.70
N GLU A 206 -5.16 0.67 -3.35
CA GLU A 206 -5.12 -0.55 -4.15
C GLU A 206 -4.60 -1.79 -3.40
N THR A 207 -5.01 -1.97 -2.14
CA THR A 207 -4.56 -3.09 -1.28
C THR A 207 -5.56 -4.22 -1.11
N ILE A 208 -6.71 -4.16 -1.81
CA ILE A 208 -7.79 -5.16 -1.73
C ILE A 208 -8.03 -5.91 -3.05
N TYR A 209 -7.04 -5.96 -3.93
CA TYR A 209 -7.17 -6.68 -5.20
C TYR A 209 -7.19 -8.21 -5.03
N ASN A 210 -6.63 -8.72 -3.93
CA ASN A 210 -6.56 -10.15 -3.64
C ASN A 210 -7.32 -10.49 -2.35
N THR A 211 -8.39 -11.28 -2.47
CA THR A 211 -9.25 -11.68 -1.35
C THR A 211 -8.52 -12.56 -0.32
N GLY A 212 -7.47 -13.28 -0.73
CA GLY A 212 -6.63 -14.09 0.16
C GLY A 212 -5.91 -13.27 1.24
N TYR A 213 -5.70 -11.97 1.00
CA TYR A 213 -5.00 -11.09 1.93
C TYR A 213 -5.93 -10.28 2.84
N TYR A 214 -7.25 -10.36 2.66
CA TYR A 214 -8.22 -9.54 3.41
C TYR A 214 -8.10 -9.72 4.92
N MET A 215 -7.85 -10.95 5.39
CA MET A 215 -7.68 -11.20 6.82
C MET A 215 -6.39 -10.58 7.36
N LYS A 216 -5.28 -10.63 6.60
CA LYS A 216 -4.03 -9.99 7.01
C LYS A 216 -4.19 -8.48 7.06
N LEU A 217 -4.81 -7.88 6.05
CA LEU A 217 -5.11 -6.45 5.98
C LEU A 217 -6.00 -5.99 7.15
N HIS A 218 -7.10 -6.70 7.39
CA HIS A 218 -7.99 -6.42 8.51
C HIS A 218 -7.29 -6.56 9.87
N LEU A 219 -6.35 -7.50 10.01
CA LEU A 219 -5.56 -7.62 11.23
C LEU A 219 -4.70 -6.37 11.48
N VAL A 220 -4.09 -5.79 10.44
CA VAL A 220 -3.37 -4.51 10.55
C VAL A 220 -4.31 -3.42 11.08
N PHE A 221 -5.49 -3.30 10.48
CA PHE A 221 -6.49 -2.33 10.88
C PHE A 221 -6.90 -2.50 12.34
N GLU A 222 -7.29 -3.72 12.73
CA GLU A 222 -7.75 -4.03 14.08
C GLU A 222 -6.67 -3.79 15.14
N LYS A 223 -5.42 -4.16 14.83
CA LYS A 223 -4.33 -4.07 15.80
C LYS A 223 -3.69 -2.70 15.87
N LEU A 224 -3.62 -1.94 14.77
CA LEU A 224 -2.83 -0.72 14.72
C LEU A 224 -3.67 0.56 14.65
N LEU A 225 -4.97 0.50 14.37
CA LEU A 225 -5.80 1.70 14.40
C LEU A 225 -6.05 2.19 15.83
N ALA A 226 -5.98 3.50 16.06
CA ALA A 226 -6.44 4.09 17.31
C ALA A 226 -7.97 3.93 17.47
N LYS A 227 -8.44 3.97 18.72
CA LYS A 227 -9.88 3.80 19.02
C LYS A 227 -10.79 4.76 18.24
N ASN A 228 -10.34 5.99 18.02
CA ASN A 228 -11.03 7.02 17.23
C ASN A 228 -10.33 7.30 15.89
N GLY A 229 -9.45 6.39 15.46
CA GLY A 229 -8.74 6.50 14.21
C GLY A 229 -9.65 6.21 13.02
N VAL A 230 -9.18 6.61 11.84
CA VAL A 230 -9.89 6.45 10.57
C VAL A 230 -8.98 5.73 9.58
N ILE A 231 -9.53 4.73 8.90
CA ILE A 231 -8.88 4.12 7.73
C ILE A 231 -9.49 4.76 6.49
N LEU A 232 -8.65 5.28 5.60
CA LEU A 232 -9.06 5.71 4.26
C LEU A 232 -8.43 4.76 3.23
N LEU A 233 -9.29 3.99 2.57
CA LEU A 233 -8.92 2.96 1.61
C LEU A 233 -9.47 3.33 0.24
N ALA A 234 -8.59 3.55 -0.74
CA ALA A 234 -8.99 3.78 -2.12
C ALA A 234 -8.70 2.55 -2.97
N ALA A 235 -9.70 2.08 -3.73
CA ALA A 235 -9.55 0.87 -4.54
C ALA A 235 -10.48 0.87 -5.75
N LYS A 236 -10.19 -0.01 -6.71
CA LYS A 236 -11.12 -0.29 -7.82
C LYS A 236 -12.33 -1.06 -7.27
N SER A 237 -13.52 -0.74 -7.79
CA SER A 237 -14.74 -1.47 -7.44
C SER A 237 -14.62 -2.97 -7.73
N PHE A 238 -13.88 -3.32 -8.79
CA PHE A 238 -13.60 -4.69 -9.18
C PHE A 238 -12.22 -4.82 -9.85
N TYR A 239 -11.47 -5.86 -9.48
CA TYR A 239 -10.20 -6.22 -10.09
C TYR A 239 -10.35 -7.47 -10.96
N PHE A 240 -10.30 -7.31 -12.29
CA PHE A 240 -10.38 -8.42 -13.22
C PHE A 240 -9.19 -9.39 -13.05
N GLY A 241 -9.45 -10.69 -13.05
CA GLY A 241 -8.44 -11.76 -12.97
C GLY A 241 -8.11 -12.20 -11.54
N VAL A 242 -7.76 -11.28 -10.66
CA VAL A 242 -7.41 -11.57 -9.25
C VAL A 242 -8.62 -11.64 -8.31
N GLY A 243 -9.76 -11.06 -8.71
CA GLY A 243 -11.07 -11.31 -8.12
C GLY A 243 -11.42 -10.50 -6.87
N GLY A 244 -10.55 -9.63 -6.37
CA GLY A 244 -10.87 -8.69 -5.29
C GLY A 244 -11.67 -7.47 -5.76
N GLY A 245 -12.04 -6.62 -4.80
CA GLY A 245 -12.82 -5.41 -5.06
C GLY A 245 -13.58 -4.91 -3.83
N VAL A 246 -14.09 -3.69 -3.95
CA VAL A 246 -14.72 -2.93 -2.86
C VAL A 246 -15.88 -3.68 -2.23
N HIS A 247 -16.84 -4.17 -3.02
CA HIS A 247 -18.00 -4.90 -2.48
C HIS A 247 -17.62 -6.15 -1.69
N LEU A 248 -16.71 -6.97 -2.23
CA LEU A 248 -16.25 -8.18 -1.54
C LEU A 248 -15.51 -7.85 -0.24
N PHE A 249 -14.77 -6.74 -0.22
CA PHE A 249 -14.10 -6.29 0.99
C PHE A 249 -15.11 -5.77 2.04
N GLN A 250 -16.16 -5.06 1.62
CA GLN A 250 -17.25 -4.64 2.51
C GLN A 250 -17.97 -5.85 3.14
N ASP A 251 -18.35 -6.84 2.33
CA ASP A 251 -18.96 -8.09 2.84
C ASP A 251 -18.04 -8.77 3.86
N PHE A 252 -16.74 -8.81 3.58
CA PHE A 252 -15.74 -9.34 4.50
C PHE A 252 -15.69 -8.55 5.81
N VAL A 253 -15.64 -7.22 5.75
CA VAL A 253 -15.62 -6.34 6.95
C VAL A 253 -16.89 -6.53 7.78
N ASP A 254 -18.07 -6.57 7.14
CA ASP A 254 -19.35 -6.79 7.81
C ASP A 254 -19.41 -8.16 8.51
N SER A 255 -18.79 -9.19 7.91
CA SER A 255 -18.68 -10.51 8.52
C SER A 255 -17.84 -10.53 9.80
N LYS A 256 -16.85 -9.62 9.93
CA LYS A 256 -15.97 -9.53 11.09
C LYS A 256 -16.58 -8.75 12.25
N LYS A 257 -17.52 -7.83 11.98
CA LYS A 257 -18.22 -7.03 13.00
C LYS A 257 -17.29 -6.23 13.93
N VAL A 258 -16.15 -5.77 13.39
CA VAL A 258 -15.17 -4.94 14.11
C VAL A 258 -15.26 -3.49 13.65
N PHE A 259 -15.39 -3.28 12.34
CA PHE A 259 -15.43 -1.97 11.72
C PHE A 259 -16.75 -1.72 11.03
N LYS A 260 -17.26 -0.50 11.12
CA LYS A 260 -18.24 0.02 10.17
C LYS A 260 -17.51 0.61 8.96
N HIS A 261 -18.14 0.57 7.80
CA HIS A 261 -17.62 1.18 6.57
C HIS A 261 -18.59 2.20 5.99
N THR A 262 -18.06 3.18 5.25
CA THR A 262 -18.82 4.17 4.50
C THR A 262 -18.11 4.42 3.18
N ASN A 263 -18.83 4.32 2.05
CA ASN A 263 -18.30 4.80 0.78
C ASN A 263 -18.40 6.34 0.78
N CYS A 264 -17.26 7.00 0.76
CA CYS A 264 -17.14 8.45 0.84
C CYS A 264 -16.94 9.12 -0.52
N TRP A 265 -16.57 8.35 -1.55
CA TRP A 265 -16.33 8.86 -2.90
C TRP A 265 -16.38 7.73 -3.91
N GLN A 266 -16.87 8.03 -5.12
CA GLN A 266 -16.88 7.12 -6.24
C GLN A 266 -16.52 7.86 -7.53
N SER A 267 -15.71 7.25 -8.39
CA SER A 267 -15.36 7.81 -9.68
C SER A 267 -16.58 7.87 -10.61
N THR A 268 -16.68 8.96 -11.37
CA THR A 268 -17.73 9.16 -12.38
C THR A 268 -17.33 8.70 -13.77
N GLU A 269 -16.03 8.49 -14.00
CA GLU A 269 -15.46 8.15 -15.31
C GLU A 269 -14.44 7.00 -15.21
N GLY A 270 -14.28 6.29 -16.32
CA GLY A 270 -13.33 5.19 -16.47
C GLY A 270 -13.73 3.92 -15.71
N VAL A 271 -12.73 3.13 -15.31
CA VAL A 271 -12.93 2.00 -14.40
C VAL A 271 -13.46 2.55 -13.07
N LYS A 272 -14.53 1.95 -12.54
CA LYS A 272 -15.11 2.37 -11.27
C LYS A 272 -14.11 2.20 -10.13
N ARG A 273 -13.88 3.28 -9.39
CA ARG A 273 -12.99 3.38 -8.24
C ARG A 273 -13.77 4.02 -7.09
N GLU A 274 -13.47 3.62 -5.87
CA GLU A 274 -14.18 4.06 -4.67
C GLU A 274 -13.20 4.33 -3.54
N ILE A 275 -13.60 5.22 -2.62
CA ILE A 275 -12.90 5.46 -1.36
C ILE A 275 -13.82 5.02 -0.23
N LEU A 276 -13.36 4.03 0.53
CA LEU A 276 -13.98 3.58 1.75
C LEU A 276 -13.33 4.25 2.95
N LYS A 277 -14.18 4.74 3.86
CA LYS A 277 -13.81 5.10 5.22
C LYS A 277 -14.20 3.95 6.15
N LEU A 278 -13.26 3.48 6.98
CA LEU A 278 -13.54 2.50 8.03
C LEU A 278 -13.20 3.08 9.41
N GLU A 279 -14.04 2.76 10.39
CA GLU A 279 -13.93 3.18 11.79
C GLU A 279 -14.40 2.04 12.68
N PHE A 280 -13.89 1.94 13.91
CA PHE A 280 -14.43 0.97 14.87
C PHE A 280 -15.94 1.18 15.07
N MET A 281 -16.68 0.09 15.25
CA MET A 281 -18.12 0.11 15.55
C MET A 281 -18.44 0.72 16.92
#